data_AF-A0A2N3DZG4-F1
#
_entry.id   AF-A0A2N3DZG4-F1
#
_cell.length_a   1.000
_cell.length_b   1.000
_cell.length_c   1.000
_cell.angle_alpha   90.00
_cell.angle_beta   90.00
_cell.angle_gamma   90.00
#
_symmetry.space_group_name_H-M   'P 1'
#
loop_
_entity.id
_entity.type
_entity.pdbx_description
1 polymer ?
#
loop_
_entity_poly.entity_id
_entity_poly.type
_entity_poly.pdbx_seq_one_letter_code
_entity_poly.pdbx_strand_id
1 'polypeptide(L)' 'HLHEHFVTPCVIGNGRYMPPSAPGFSIEMKAASLRAFAHRPDVSSPAPCP' A
#
# COMPACT_ATOMS: atom_id res chain seq x y z
N HIS A 1 -10.17 3.94 -0.19
CA HIS A 1 -10.10 2.79 -1.11
C HIS A 1 -8.63 2.42 -1.29
N LEU A 2 -8.15 1.25 -0.82
CA LEU A 2 -6.70 0.97 -0.76
C LEU A 2 -5.94 1.15 -2.10
N HIS A 3 -6.56 0.75 -3.22
CA HIS A 3 -5.91 0.80 -4.54
C HIS A 3 -5.56 2.22 -5.00
N GLU A 4 -6.23 3.24 -4.48
CA GLU A 4 -5.98 4.65 -4.87
C GLU A 4 -4.60 5.16 -4.43
N HIS A 5 -3.97 4.45 -3.50
CA HIS A 5 -2.68 4.82 -2.95
C HIS A 5 -1.49 4.31 -3.77
N PHE A 6 -1.72 3.46 -4.78
CA PHE A 6 -0.66 2.93 -5.66
C PHE A 6 -0.49 3.76 -6.93
N VAL A 7 0.74 3.78 -7.45
CA VAL A 7 1.09 4.48 -8.70
C VAL A 7 0.50 3.75 -9.91
N THR A 8 0.66 2.43 -9.95
CA THR A 8 0.12 1.54 -10.98
C THR A 8 -0.78 0.49 -10.33
N PRO A 9 -2.03 0.81 -9.95
CA PRO A 9 -2.88 -0.15 -9.26
C PRO A 9 -3.26 -1.33 -10.15
N CYS A 10 -3.48 -2.49 -9.54
CA CYS A 10 -4.04 -3.64 -10.24
C CYS A 10 -5.48 -3.36 -10.70
N VAL A 11 -5.76 -3.54 -11.99
CA VAL A 11 -7.05 -3.24 -12.61
C VAL A 11 -7.85 -4.52 -12.80
N ILE A 12 -9.13 -4.47 -12.46
CA ILE A 12 -10.09 -5.54 -12.74
C ILE A 12 -10.96 -5.09 -13.92
N GLY A 13 -10.98 -5.90 -14.98
CA GLY A 13 -11.83 -5.71 -16.16
C GLY A 13 -12.64 -6.97 -16.41
N ASN A 14 -13.97 -6.84 -16.60
CA ASN A 14 -14.87 -7.98 -16.84
C ASN A 14 -14.72 -9.11 -15.78
N GLY A 15 -14.55 -8.73 -14.52
CA GLY A 15 -14.37 -9.67 -13.41
C GLY A 15 -13.02 -10.40 -13.38
N ARG A 16 -12.04 -9.96 -14.17
CA ARG A 16 -10.70 -10.59 -14.27
C ARG A 16 -9.60 -9.58 -13.99
N TYR A 17 -8.50 -10.05 -13.41
CA TYR A 17 -7.28 -9.25 -13.30
C TYR A 17 -6.69 -8.99 -14.67
N MET A 18 -6.39 -7.73 -14.96
CA MET A 18 -5.73 -7.33 -16.19
C MET A 18 -4.21 -7.37 -16.04
N PRO A 19 -3.48 -7.71 -17.11
CA PRO A 19 -2.03 -7.66 -17.09
C PRO A 19 -1.55 -6.21 -16.81
N PRO A 20 -0.42 -6.05 -16.11
CA PRO A 20 0.12 -4.73 -15.81
C PRO A 20 0.62 -4.05 -17.09
N SER A 21 0.39 -2.74 -17.21
CA SER A 21 0.84 -1.92 -18.33
C SER A 21 2.30 -1.45 -18.22
N ALA A 22 2.92 -1.66 -17.05
CA ALA A 22 4.30 -1.33 -16.76
C ALA A 22 5.00 -2.54 -16.11
N PRO A 23 6.31 -2.71 -16.31
CA PRO A 23 7.07 -3.78 -15.67
C PRO A 23 7.06 -3.64 -14.14
N GLY A 24 7.13 -4.78 -13.44
CA GLY A 24 7.19 -4.84 -11.97
C GLY A 24 5.90 -5.35 -11.32
N PHE A 25 5.80 -5.18 -10.00
CA PHE A 25 4.76 -5.81 -9.17
C PHE A 25 3.58 -4.89 -8.81
N SER A 26 3.51 -3.66 -9.34
CA SER A 26 2.38 -2.74 -9.06
C SER A 26 2.23 -2.38 -7.56
N ILE A 27 3.31 -2.49 -6.78
CA ILE A 27 3.32 -2.28 -5.32
C ILE A 27 3.83 -0.89 -4.90
N GLU A 28 4.22 -0.05 -5.86
CA GLU A 28 4.72 1.29 -5.55
C GLU A 28 3.59 2.18 -5.04
N MET A 29 3.77 2.73 -3.84
CA MET A 29 2.81 3.66 -3.22
C MET A 29 3.17 5.12 -3.52
N LYS A 30 2.15 5.96 -3.69
CA LYS A 30 2.29 7.41 -3.82
C LYS A 30 2.93 7.99 -2.56
N ALA A 31 3.90 8.88 -2.71
CA ALA A 31 4.58 9.53 -1.58
C ALA A 31 3.62 10.29 -0.64
N ALA A 32 2.54 10.86 -1.18
CA ALA A 32 1.49 11.51 -0.38
C ALA A 32 0.76 10.52 0.53
N SER A 33 0.45 9.32 0.04
CA SER A 33 -0.18 8.26 0.83
C SER A 33 0.73 7.81 1.97
N LEU A 34 2.02 7.62 1.69
CA LEU A 34 3.00 7.26 2.72
C LEU A 34 3.05 8.28 3.87
N ARG A 35 3.03 9.57 3.54
CA ARG A 35 3.01 10.64 4.56
C ARG A 35 1.71 10.68 5.36
N ALA A 36 0.57 10.49 4.68
CA ALA A 36 -0.75 10.56 5.32
C ALA A 36 -1.03 9.37 6.24
N PHE A 37 -0.51 8.18 5.91
CA PHE A 37 -0.82 6.92 6.60
C PHE A 37 0.40 6.29 7.29
N ALA A 38 1.44 7.08 7.57
CA ALA A 38 2.59 6.59 8.33
C ALA A 38 2.16 6.23 9.76
N HIS A 39 2.17 4.92 10.08
CA HIS A 39 1.94 4.45 11.43
C HIS A 39 3.12 4.85 12.32
N ARG A 40 2.84 5.60 13.38
CA ARG A 40 3.81 5.90 14.43
C ARG A 40 3.54 4.96 15.59
N PRO A 41 4.35 3.91 15.78
CA PRO A 41 4.19 3.07 16.95
C PRO A 41 4.36 3.91 18.21
N ASP A 42 3.49 3.65 19.18
CA ASP A 42 3.68 4.19 20.52
C ASP A 42 4.92 3.53 21.14
N VAL A 43 5.91 4.35 21.48
CA VAL A 43 7.14 3.92 22.16
C VAL A 43 6.98 3.88 23.68
N SER A 44 5.78 4.19 24.20
CA SER A 44 5.53 4.24 25.64
C SER A 44 5.02 2.93 26.25
N SER A 45 4.67 1.93 25.43
CA SER A 45 4.33 0.60 25.92
C SER A 45 5.60 -0.17 26.33
N PRO A 46 5.82 -0.45 27.63
CA PRO A 46 6.90 -1.33 28.04
C PRO A 46 6.60 -2.72 27.47
N ALA A 47 7.57 -3.31 26.76
CA ALA A 47 7.48 -4.69 26.33
C ALA A 47 7.05 -5.57 27.52
N PRO A 48 6.11 -6.52 27.36
CA PRO A 48 5.81 -7.46 28.43
C PRO A 48 7.12 -8.19 28.78
N CYS A 49 7.54 -8.06 30.05
CA CYS A 49 8.67 -8.82 30.58
C CYS A 49 8.48 -10.33 30.28
N PRO A 50 9.56 -11.05 29.94
CA PRO A 50 9.49 -12.46 29.53
C PRO A 50 8.88 -13.37 30.59
#